data_AF-A0A9D6E8U0-F1
#
_entry.id   AF-A0A9D6E8U0-F1
#
_cell.length_a   1.000
_cell.length_b   1.000
_cell.length_c   1.000
_cell.angle_alpha   90.00
_cell.angle_beta   90.00
_cell.angle_gamma   90.00
#
_symmetry.space_group_name_H-M   'P 1'
#
loop_
_entity.id
_entity.type
_entity.pdbx_description
1 polymer ?
#
loop_
_entity_poly.entity_id
_entity_poly.type
_entity_poly.pdbx_seq_one_letter_code
_entity_poly.pdbx_strand_id
1 'polypeptide(L)' 'DEAVLKRMPRGFTEDHPAARWLKYQSFVTGRMLTDRQVTSRRLPALLEEDFKAMLPLVRWLNGVLGLKPAEHR' A
#
# COMPACT_ATOMS: atom_id res chain seq x y z
N ASP A 1 5.43 11.16 -11.70
CA ASP A 1 3.96 11.26 -11.83
C ASP A 1 3.28 10.08 -11.18
N GLU A 2 2.29 10.34 -10.33
CA GLU A 2 1.44 9.29 -9.76
C GLU A 2 0.48 8.80 -10.86
N ALA A 3 0.26 7.47 -10.95
CA ALA A 3 -0.63 6.88 -11.95
C ALA A 3 -2.09 7.10 -11.55
N VAL A 4 -2.68 8.21 -12.03
CA VAL A 4 -4.05 8.63 -11.72
C VAL A 4 -4.93 8.64 -12.97
N LEU A 5 -6.14 8.10 -12.86
CA LEU A 5 -7.14 8.10 -13.92
C LEU A 5 -7.71 9.51 -14.16
N LYS A 6 -7.89 9.88 -15.43
CA LYS A 6 -8.48 11.18 -15.81
C LYS A 6 -9.99 11.23 -15.51
N ARG A 7 -10.71 10.15 -15.83
CA ARG A 7 -12.17 10.02 -15.63
C ARG A 7 -12.48 9.15 -14.43
N MET A 8 -13.71 9.23 -13.92
CA MET A 8 -14.16 8.31 -12.89
C MET A 8 -14.13 6.86 -13.38
N PRO A 9 -13.70 5.90 -12.53
CA PRO A 9 -13.80 4.50 -12.86
C PRO A 9 -15.26 4.09 -13.11
N ARG A 10 -15.45 3.12 -13.99
CA ARG A 10 -16.79 2.60 -14.32
C ARG A 10 -17.47 2.07 -13.05
N GLY A 11 -18.73 2.42 -12.86
CA GLY A 11 -19.53 1.98 -11.71
C GLY A 11 -19.52 2.93 -10.51
N PHE A 12 -18.84 4.07 -10.59
CA PHE A 12 -18.87 5.11 -9.55
C PHE A 12 -19.40 6.43 -10.10
N THR A 13 -20.19 7.14 -9.29
CA THR A 13 -20.68 8.49 -9.62
C THR A 13 -19.56 9.52 -9.49
N GLU A 14 -19.71 10.67 -10.15
CA GLU A 14 -18.74 11.77 -10.05
C GLU A 14 -18.65 12.35 -8.64
N ASP A 15 -19.78 12.43 -7.93
CA ASP A 15 -19.87 12.97 -6.57
C ASP A 15 -19.57 11.92 -5.48
N HIS A 16 -18.98 10.77 -5.84
CA HIS A 16 -18.67 9.74 -4.85
C HIS A 16 -17.72 10.31 -3.78
N PRO A 17 -17.98 10.12 -2.47
CA PRO A 17 -17.17 10.72 -1.40
C PRO A 17 -15.68 10.31 -1.46
N ALA A 18 -15.38 9.15 -2.05
CA ALA A 18 -14.02 8.66 -2.27
C ALA A 18 -13.49 8.88 -3.71
N ALA A 19 -14.11 9.75 -4.54
CA ALA A 19 -13.77 9.94 -5.95
C ALA A 19 -12.27 10.22 -6.18
N ARG A 20 -11.65 11.03 -5.30
CA ARG A 20 -10.21 11.28 -5.33
C ARG A 20 -9.40 9.98 -5.25
N TRP A 21 -9.75 9.12 -4.29
CA TRP A 21 -9.01 7.88 -4.02
C TRP A 21 -9.23 6.83 -5.10
N LEU A 22 -10.45 6.72 -5.62
CA LEU A 22 -10.81 5.75 -6.66
C LEU A 22 -10.07 5.97 -7.99
N LYS A 23 -9.53 7.18 -8.23
CA LYS A 23 -8.74 7.46 -9.43
C LYS A 23 -7.29 6.98 -9.34
N TYR A 24 -6.78 6.67 -8.15
CA TYR A 24 -5.43 6.15 -7.99
C TYR A 24 -5.35 4.70 -8.46
N GLN A 25 -4.34 4.39 -9.28
CA GLN A 25 -4.08 3.02 -9.74
C GLN A 25 -3.20 2.22 -8.77
N SER A 26 -2.45 2.92 -7.91
CA SER A 26 -1.58 2.30 -6.92
C SER A 26 -1.53 3.14 -5.65
N PHE A 27 -1.31 2.45 -4.52
CA PHE A 27 -1.04 3.04 -3.22
C PHE A 27 0.30 2.52 -2.75
N VAL A 28 1.23 3.42 -2.44
CA VAL A 28 2.59 3.07 -2.03
C VAL A 28 2.87 3.68 -0.66
N THR A 29 3.41 2.86 0.23
CA THR A 29 3.93 3.27 1.53
C THR A 29 5.37 2.80 1.64
N GLY A 30 6.20 3.58 2.32
CA GLY A 30 7.59 3.22 2.53
C GLY A 30 8.27 4.18 3.50
N ARG A 31 9.43 3.76 3.99
CA ARG A 31 10.31 4.56 4.83
C ARG A 31 11.66 4.69 4.16
N MET A 32 12.19 5.90 4.12
CA MET A 32 13.58 6.12 3.72
C MET A 32 14.51 5.63 4.83
N LEU A 33 15.48 4.79 4.48
CA LEU A 33 16.51 4.33 5.38
C LEU A 33 17.82 5.05 5.07
N THR A 34 18.54 5.44 6.12
CA THR A 34 19.90 5.96 6.00
C THR A 34 20.89 4.83 5.67
N ASP A 35 22.03 5.16 5.07
CA ASP A 35 23.10 4.19 4.79
C ASP A 35 23.54 3.43 6.04
N ARG A 36 23.57 4.11 7.19
CA ARG A 36 23.87 3.50 8.49
C ARG A 36 22.85 2.45 8.90
N GLN A 37 21.56 2.68 8.64
CA GLN A 37 20.51 1.72 8.95
C GLN A 37 20.57 0.52 8.02
N VAL A 38 20.80 0.74 6.73
CA VAL A 38 20.91 -0.32 5.71
C VAL A 38 22.12 -1.22 5.95
N THR A 39 23.25 -0.67 6.40
CA THR A 39 24.47 -1.45 6.69
C THR A 39 24.50 -2.04 8.10
N SER A 40 23.49 -1.77 8.92
CA SER A 40 23.44 -2.22 10.32
C SER A 40 23.02 -3.70 10.44
N ARG A 41 23.60 -4.40 11.42
CA ARG A 41 23.08 -5.70 11.89
C ARG A 41 21.65 -5.64 12.42
N ARG A 42 21.12 -4.44 12.72
CA ARG A 42 19.73 -4.22 13.14
C ARG A 42 18.74 -4.13 11.99
N LEU A 43 19.20 -4.13 10.74
CA LEU A 43 18.32 -4.00 9.57
C LEU A 43 17.15 -5.02 9.59
N PRO A 44 17.33 -6.31 9.92
CA PRO A 44 16.21 -7.25 9.94
C PRO A 44 15.10 -6.86 10.91
N ALA A 45 15.44 -6.50 12.15
CA ALA A 45 14.46 -6.07 13.15
C ALA A 45 13.77 -4.76 12.73
N LEU A 46 14.53 -3.85 12.12
CA LEU A 46 14.05 -2.58 11.60
C LEU A 46 13.02 -2.77 10.46
N LEU A 47 13.28 -3.73 9.56
CA LEU A 47 12.36 -4.10 8.48
C LEU A 47 11.13 -4.83 9.01
N GLU A 48 11.29 -5.73 9.99
CA GLU A 48 10.17 -6.42 10.62
C GLU A 48 9.16 -5.44 11.23
N GLU A 49 9.66 -4.44 11.95
CA GLU A 49 8.83 -3.37 12.52
C GLU A 49 8.05 -2.61 11.43
N ASP A 50 8.74 -2.17 10.38
CA ASP A 50 8.11 -1.45 9.26
C ASP A 50 7.06 -2.31 8.56
N PHE A 51 7.37 -3.57 8.25
CA PHE A 51 6.43 -4.47 7.57
C PHE A 51 5.22 -4.78 8.44
N LYS A 52 5.39 -4.96 9.76
CA LYS A 52 4.26 -5.11 10.69
C LYS A 52 3.34 -3.89 10.66
N ALA A 53 3.91 -2.68 10.61
CA ALA A 53 3.14 -1.44 10.53
C ALA A 53 2.40 -1.30 9.18
N MET A 54 3.01 -1.73 8.07
CA MET A 54 2.41 -1.65 6.72
C MET A 54 1.39 -2.77 6.43
N LEU A 55 1.50 -3.91 7.11
CA LEU A 55 0.71 -5.11 6.83
C LEU A 55 -0.82 -4.91 6.83
N PRO A 56 -1.44 -4.13 7.75
CA PRO A 56 -2.88 -3.92 7.74
C PRO A 56 -3.39 -3.29 6.44
N LEU A 57 -2.67 -2.30 5.90
CA LEU A 57 -3.02 -1.64 4.65
C LEU A 57 -2.98 -2.62 3.48
N VAL A 58 -1.91 -3.42 3.38
CA VAL A 58 -1.73 -4.42 2.32
C VAL A 58 -2.86 -5.46 2.37
N ARG A 59 -3.19 -5.94 3.57
CA ARG A 59 -4.29 -6.91 3.75
C ARG A 59 -5.64 -6.31 3.37
N TRP A 60 -5.91 -5.06 3.75
CA TRP A 60 -7.14 -4.38 3.38
C TRP A 60 -7.27 -4.21 1.86
N LEU A 61 -6.22 -3.73 1.19
CA LEU A 61 -6.18 -3.59 -0.27
C LEU A 61 -6.39 -4.93 -0.99
N ASN A 62 -5.70 -5.98 -0.53
CA ASN A 62 -5.85 -7.31 -1.10
C ASN A 62 -7.29 -7.84 -0.92
N GLY A 63 -7.89 -7.60 0.25
CA GLY A 63 -9.26 -8.00 0.54
C GLY A 63 -10.28 -7.34 -0.38
N VAL A 64 -10.18 -6.03 -0.61
CA VAL A 64 -11.09 -5.32 -1.54
C VAL A 64 -10.89 -5.72 -3.01
N LEU A 65 -9.70 -6.21 -3.36
CA LEU A 65 -9.40 -6.75 -4.69
C LEU A 65 -9.80 -8.23 -4.86
N GLY A 66 -10.33 -8.87 -3.81
CA GLY A 66 -10.70 -10.29 -3.84
C GLY A 66 -9.51 -11.25 -3.80
N LEU A 67 -8.32 -10.76 -3.44
CA LEU A 67 -7.12 -11.59 -3.30
C LEU A 67 -7.20 -12.36 -1.97
N LYS A 68 -6.83 -13.64 -2.01
CA LYS A 68 -6.82 -14.49 -0.81
C LYS A 68 -5.69 -14.07 0.15
N PRO A 69 -5.91 -14.13 1.48
CA PRO A 69 -4.83 -14.00 2.44
C PRO A 69 -3.71 -15.00 2.16
N ALA A 70 -2.46 -14.59 2.38
CA ALA A 70 -1.35 -15.53 2.35
C ALA A 70 -1.53 -16.53 3.51
N GLU A 71 -1.63 -17.81 3.16
CA GLU A 71 -1.63 -18.91 4.11
C GLU A 71 -0.17 -19.24 4.45
N HIS A 72 0.17 -19.32 5.75
CA HIS A 72 1.47 -19.87 6.14
C HIS A 72 1.51 -21.34 5.73
N ARG A 73 2.52 -21.72 4.93
CA ARG A 73 2.91 -23.11 4.68
C ARG A 73 4.04 -23.52 5.61
#